data_AF-A0A9P0ZNA4-F1
#
_entry.id   AF-A0A9P0ZNA4-F1
#
_cell.length_a   1.000
_cell.length_b   1.000
_cell.length_c   1.000
_cell.angle_alpha   90.00
_cell.angle_beta   90.00
_cell.angle_gamma   90.00
#
_symmetry.space_group_name_H-M   'P 1'
#
loop_
_entity.id
_entity.type
_entity.pdbx_description
1 polymer ?
#
loop_
_entity_poly.entity_id
_entity_poly.type
_entity_poly.pdbx_seq_one_letter_code
_entity_poly.pdbx_strand_id
1 'polypeptide(L)'
;MFCLYLHPPHDIPKKLFKNEIVYVVDTSRSMHGGPIENVKTSLLSALCKLGPEDTFNIIAFNDMSLSFSSKMELATKQTIENAAQWININFVA
;
A
#
# COMPACT_ATOMS: atom_id res chain seq x y z
N MET A 1 -12.94 6.35 -43.11
CA MET A 1 -12.79 6.51 -41.65
C MET A 1 -12.05 5.29 -41.13
N PHE A 2 -10.96 5.45 -40.39
CA PHE A 2 -10.17 4.33 -39.85
C PHE A 2 -10.13 4.40 -38.32
N CYS A 3 -9.98 3.24 -37.68
CA CYS A 3 -9.78 3.11 -36.24
C CYS A 3 -8.67 2.09 -36.00
N LEU A 4 -7.78 2.38 -35.05
CA LEU A 4 -6.68 1.51 -34.64
C LEU A 4 -6.86 1.19 -33.15
N TYR A 5 -6.91 -0.10 -32.84
CA TYR A 5 -6.91 -0.61 -31.48
C TYR A 5 -5.57 -1.28 -31.19
N LEU A 6 -4.89 -0.82 -30.14
CA LEU A 6 -3.71 -1.49 -29.60
C LEU A 6 -4.10 -2.22 -28.32
N HIS A 7 -3.79 -3.51 -28.28
CA HIS A 7 -3.92 -4.34 -27.09
C HIS A 7 -2.52 -4.81 -26.68
N PRO A 8 -2.25 -4.89 -25.37
CA PRO A 8 -1.05 -5.54 -24.89
C PRO A 8 -1.00 -7.01 -25.41
N PRO A 9 0.19 -7.54 -25.75
CA PRO A 9 0.33 -8.91 -26.19
C PRO A 9 -0.17 -9.89 -25.11
N HIS A 10 -0.72 -11.03 -25.53
CA HIS A 10 -1.34 -12.01 -24.61
C HIS A 10 -0.38 -12.58 -23.56
N ASP A 11 0.91 -12.68 -23.89
CA ASP A 11 1.95 -13.21 -23.02
C ASP A 11 2.93 -12.11 -22.56
N ILE A 12 2.42 -11.09 -21.88
CA ILE A 12 3.31 -10.22 -21.11
C ILE A 12 3.85 -11.03 -19.93
N PRO A 13 5.18 -11.20 -19.79
CA PRO A 13 5.75 -11.87 -18.63
C PRO A 13 5.22 -11.25 -17.34
N LYS A 14 4.70 -12.11 -16.45
CA LYS A 14 4.13 -11.69 -15.15
C LYS A 14 5.16 -10.87 -14.38
N LYS A 15 4.89 -9.56 -14.28
CA LYS A 15 5.53 -8.56 -13.43
C LYS A 15 7.05 -8.51 -13.55
N LEU A 16 7.55 -7.89 -14.63
CA LEU A 16 8.96 -7.54 -14.79
C LEU A 16 9.37 -6.26 -14.04
N PHE A 17 8.41 -5.49 -13.52
CA PHE A 17 8.68 -4.18 -12.94
C PHE A 17 8.72 -4.25 -11.42
N LYS A 18 9.77 -3.67 -10.86
CA LYS A 18 9.88 -3.38 -9.43
C LYS A 18 9.00 -2.18 -9.15
N ASN A 19 7.92 -2.38 -8.42
CA ASN A 19 7.03 -1.28 -8.07
C ASN A 19 7.54 -0.55 -6.83
N GLU A 20 7.39 0.77 -6.82
CA GLU A 20 7.62 1.60 -5.64
C GLU A 20 6.29 2.25 -5.26
N ILE A 21 5.72 1.85 -4.12
CA ILE A 21 4.33 2.20 -3.76
C ILE A 21 4.26 2.91 -2.41
N VAL A 22 3.67 4.11 -2.38
CA VAL A 22 3.37 4.83 -1.14
C VAL A 22 1.87 4.76 -0.86
N TYR A 23 1.49 4.13 0.24
CA TYR A 23 0.10 4.10 0.71
C TYR A 23 -0.15 5.30 1.61
N VAL A 24 -1.01 6.22 1.16
CA VAL A 24 -1.39 7.40 1.94
C VAL A 24 -2.79 7.15 2.52
N VAL A 25 -2.89 7.16 3.85
CA VAL A 25 -4.10 6.77 4.58
C VAL A 25 -4.58 7.90 5.47
N ASP A 26 -5.84 8.28 5.27
CA ASP A 26 -6.54 9.21 6.15
C ASP A 26 -6.82 8.55 7.51
N THR A 27 -6.40 9.21 8.59
CA THR A 27 -6.67 8.82 9.99
C THR A 27 -7.41 9.93 10.75
N SER A 28 -8.13 10.78 10.02
CA SER A 28 -9.01 11.81 10.59
C SER A 28 -10.20 11.20 11.32
N ARG A 29 -10.89 12.03 12.11
CA ARG A 29 -12.02 11.61 12.93
C ARG A 29 -13.16 10.94 12.14
N SER A 30 -13.36 11.27 10.86
CA SER A 30 -14.38 10.61 10.03
C SER A 30 -14.09 9.12 9.76
N MET A 31 -12.85 8.68 9.99
CA MET A 31 -12.44 7.28 9.81
C MET A 31 -12.80 6.40 11.01
N HIS A 32 -13.29 6.97 12.12
CA HIS A 32 -13.62 6.24 13.34
C HIS A 32 -14.60 5.09 13.12
N GLY A 33 -14.32 3.93 13.73
CA GLY A 33 -15.17 2.75 13.70
C GLY A 33 -14.94 1.87 12.46
N GLY A 34 -16.01 1.59 11.71
CA GLY A 34 -15.94 0.68 10.57
C GLY A 34 -14.92 1.04 9.47
N PRO A 35 -14.79 2.32 9.06
CA PRO A 35 -13.86 2.69 7.99
C PRO A 35 -12.40 2.36 8.30
N ILE A 36 -11.90 2.68 9.51
CA ILE A 36 -10.49 2.42 9.84
C ILE A 36 -10.18 0.91 9.87
N GLU A 37 -11.08 0.08 10.37
CA GLU A 37 -10.89 -1.38 10.39
C GLU A 37 -10.90 -2.00 8.98
N ASN A 38 -11.76 -1.47 8.10
CA ASN A 38 -11.77 -1.85 6.70
C ASN A 38 -10.46 -1.45 6.00
N VAL A 39 -9.94 -0.26 6.30
CA VAL A 39 -8.66 0.22 5.75
C VAL A 39 -7.50 -0.63 6.25
N LYS A 40 -7.43 -0.94 7.55
CA LYS A 40 -6.39 -1.84 8.11
C LYS A 40 -6.35 -3.16 7.36
N THR A 41 -7.51 -3.81 7.21
CA THR A 41 -7.61 -5.11 6.54
C THR A 41 -7.26 -5.02 5.05
N SER A 42 -7.76 -3.98 4.37
CA SER A 42 -7.50 -3.77 2.93
C SER A 42 -6.03 -3.47 2.65
N LEU A 43 -5.40 -2.64 3.49
CA LEU A 43 -3.99 -2.28 3.38
C LEU A 43 -3.10 -3.49 3.60
N LEU A 44 -3.36 -4.29 4.64
CA LEU A 44 -2.61 -5.53 4.88
C LEU A 44 -2.74 -6.51 3.71
N SER A 45 -3.94 -6.65 3.14
CA SER A 45 -4.15 -7.46 1.93
C SER A 45 -3.36 -6.94 0.73
N ALA A 46 -3.27 -5.62 0.56
CA ALA A 46 -2.49 -5.00 -0.51
C ALA A 46 -0.98 -5.23 -0.33
N LEU A 47 -0.46 -5.08 0.89
CA LEU A 47 0.94 -5.36 1.22
C LEU A 47 1.32 -6.81 0.94
N CYS A 48 0.46 -7.77 1.27
CA CYS A 48 0.68 -9.19 0.99
C CYS A 48 0.69 -9.55 -0.51
N LYS A 49 0.19 -8.66 -1.40
CA LYS A 49 0.20 -8.85 -2.86
C LYS A 49 1.42 -8.24 -3.53
N LEU A 50 2.26 -7.53 -2.78
CA LEU A 50 3.51 -6.99 -3.29
C LEU A 50 4.46 -8.13 -3.68
N GLY A 51 5.21 -7.91 -4.75
CA GLY A 51 6.27 -8.80 -5.16
C GLY A 51 7.48 -8.66 -4.23
N PRO A 52 8.37 -9.66 -4.18
CA PRO A 52 9.55 -9.65 -3.31
C PRO A 52 10.54 -8.50 -3.62
N GLU A 53 10.52 -8.00 -4.85
CA GLU A 53 11.36 -6.89 -5.34
C GLU A 53 10.65 -5.53 -5.27
N ASP A 54 9.37 -5.50 -4.87
CA ASP A 54 8.65 -4.24 -4.71
C ASP A 54 9.10 -3.54 -3.42
N THR A 55 9.09 -2.21 -3.44
CA THR A 55 9.28 -1.39 -2.25
C THR A 55 8.00 -0.66 -1.90
N PHE A 56 7.81 -0.40 -0.62
CA PHE A 56 6.65 0.34 -0.13
C PHE A 56 6.99 1.27 1.03
N ASN A 57 6.09 2.24 1.24
CA ASN A 57 6.00 2.98 2.49
C ASN A 57 4.53 3.28 2.79
N ILE A 58 4.23 3.62 4.05
CA ILE A 58 2.89 3.98 4.51
C ILE A 58 2.98 5.36 5.16
N ILE A 59 2.04 6.24 4.82
CA ILE A 59 1.89 7.56 5.41
C ILE A 59 0.48 7.64 5.97
N ALA A 60 0.35 7.68 7.29
CA ALA A 60 -0.89 8.08 7.95
C ALA A 60 -0.97 9.59 7.98
N PHE A 61 -2.13 10.18 7.69
CA PHE A 61 -2.31 11.62 7.77
C PHE A 61 -3.63 12.01 8.41
N ASN A 62 -3.55 13.03 9.27
CA ASN A 62 -4.67 13.81 9.78
C ASN A 62 -4.22 15.28 9.87
N ASP A 63 -4.25 15.89 11.05
CA ASP A 63 -3.60 17.19 11.32
C ASP A 63 -2.06 17.11 11.19
N MET A 64 -1.47 15.91 11.30
CA MET A 64 -0.05 15.65 11.10
C MET A 64 0.14 14.43 10.19
N SER A 65 1.30 14.37 9.51
CA SER A 65 1.70 13.19 8.73
C SER A 65 2.69 12.33 9.52
N LEU A 66 2.40 11.03 9.62
CA LEU A 66 3.28 10.04 10.23
C LEU A 66 3.61 8.95 9.22
N SER A 67 4.92 8.77 8.96
CA SER A 67 5.40 7.73 8.04
C SER A 67 5.84 6.48 8.79
N PHE A 68 5.59 5.31 8.21
CA PHE A 68 6.07 4.02 8.71
C PHE A 68 7.60 3.94 8.72
N SER A 69 8.24 4.37 7.62
CA SER A 69 9.70 4.47 7.51
C SER A 69 10.10 5.83 6.91
N SER A 70 11.34 6.25 7.16
CA SER A 70 11.95 7.44 6.55
C SER A 70 12.31 7.23 5.07
N LYS A 71 12.29 5.99 4.59
CA LYS A 71 12.60 5.60 3.20
C LYS A 71 11.65 4.51 2.71
N MET A 72 11.73 4.20 1.42
CA MET A 72 11.06 3.04 0.85
C MET A 72 11.69 1.75 1.39
N GLU A 73 10.86 0.82 1.83
CA GLU A 73 11.28 -0.48 2.39
C GLU A 73 10.91 -1.61 1.45
N LEU A 74 11.76 -2.63 1.33
CA LEU A 74 11.45 -3.84 0.56
C LEU A 74 10.26 -4.58 1.19
N ALA A 75 9.38 -5.11 0.33
CA ALA A 75 8.21 -5.91 0.71
C ALA A 75 8.56 -7.33 1.20
N THR A 76 9.50 -7.43 2.14
CA THR A 76 9.83 -8.68 2.82
C THR A 76 8.75 -9.04 3.84
N LYS A 77 8.65 -10.33 4.19
CA LYS A 77 7.71 -10.79 5.23
C LYS A 77 7.90 -10.04 6.55
N GLN A 78 9.15 -9.84 6.97
CA GLN A 78 9.48 -9.11 8.19
C GLN A 78 9.03 -7.64 8.13
N THR A 79 9.27 -6.97 6.99
CA THR A 79 8.85 -5.58 6.81
C THR A 79 7.32 -5.46 6.85
N ILE A 80 6.61 -6.40 6.22
CA ILE A 80 5.14 -6.43 6.21
C ILE A 80 4.59 -6.68 7.62
N GLU A 81 5.19 -7.57 8.41
CA GLU A 81 4.84 -7.78 9.80
C GLU A 81 5.07 -6.52 10.66
N ASN A 82 6.22 -5.86 10.49
CA ASN A 82 6.53 -4.60 11.17
C ASN A 82 5.53 -3.50 10.79
N ALA A 83 5.16 -3.41 9.51
CA ALA A 83 4.14 -2.50 9.02
C ALA A 83 2.77 -2.82 9.62
N ALA A 84 2.41 -4.09 9.77
CA ALA A 84 1.16 -4.49 10.41
C ALA A 84 1.08 -4.06 11.88
N GLN A 85 2.17 -4.24 12.64
CA GLN A 85 2.25 -3.75 14.01
C GLN A 85 2.14 -2.22 14.07
N TRP A 86 2.85 -1.53 13.19
CA TRP A 86 2.80 -0.08 13.10
C TRP A 86 1.40 0.44 12.75
N ILE A 87 0.69 -0.20 11.80
CA ILE A 87 -0.70 0.13 11.45
C ILE A 87 -1.60 -0.01 12.68
N ASN A 88 -1.49 -1.12 13.43
CA ASN A 88 -2.33 -1.35 14.60
C ASN A 88 -2.12 -0.31 15.71
N ILE A 89 -0.89 0.21 15.85
CA ILE A 89 -0.55 1.22 16.86
C ILE A 89 -1.01 2.62 16.42
N ASN A 90 -0.83 2.97 15.14
CA ASN A 90 -0.95 4.36 14.68
C ASN A 90 -2.29 4.69 14.02
N PHE A 91 -3.06 3.68 13.56
CA PHE A 91 -4.39 3.91 12.98
C PHE A 91 -5.43 3.92 14.10
N VAL A 92 -5.41 5.00 14.87
CA VAL A 92 -6.38 5.31 15.92
C VAL A 92 -7.17 6.52 15.45
N ALA A 93 -8.47 6.35 15.23
CA ALA A 93 -9.39 7.41 14.83
C ALA A 93 -10.25 7.87 16.01
#